data_AF-A0A7J4TRW1-F1
#
_entry.id   AF-A0A7J4TRW1-F1
#
_cell.length_a   1.000
_cell.length_b   1.000
_cell.length_c   1.000
_cell.angle_alpha   90.00
_cell.angle_beta   90.00
_cell.angle_gamma   90.00
#
_symmetry.space_group_name_H-M   'P 1'
#
loop_
_entity.id
_entity.type
_entity.pdbx_description
1 polymer ?
#
loop_
_entity_poly.entity_id
_entity_poly.type
_entity_poly.pdbx_seq_one_letter_code
_entity_poly.pdbx_strand_id
1 'polypeptide(L)'
;FEQWAPITTENMILHVEEGIYDGIFFHRVIDDFVVQGGDPTCSTILVYPATSPQCGSGGTGETIPLEHNPNLSHVDGAIGMARSQDPDSADAQWYIAETEAHGLDPENREDEGYATFGIVRDGMSHIRGIALTPTSDDPTGEEIVQNPASSAGRPTYEAEIITVRMIGVSDPDGTLRFGEVDTEDDKGWLSSMSDALGIIGLSLGSLLALAGASFLVF
;
A
#
# COMPACT_ATOMS: atom_id res chain seq x y z
N PHE A 1 -10.46 4.34 4.87
CA PHE A 1 -11.49 4.49 5.92
C PHE A 1 -11.17 5.68 6.83
N GLU A 2 -11.20 6.91 6.30
CA GLU A 2 -10.68 8.11 6.97
C GLU A 2 -11.33 8.42 8.32
N GLN A 3 -12.63 8.11 8.51
CA GLN A 3 -13.32 8.34 9.79
C GLN A 3 -12.82 7.46 10.95
N TRP A 4 -12.12 6.37 10.64
CA TRP A 4 -11.72 5.36 11.62
C TRP A 4 -10.20 5.24 11.73
N ALA A 5 -9.48 5.50 10.64
CA ALA A 5 -8.02 5.53 10.59
C ALA A 5 -7.53 6.76 9.77
N PRO A 6 -7.78 8.00 10.25
CA PRO A 6 -7.43 9.22 9.53
C PRO A 6 -5.93 9.36 9.25
N ILE A 7 -5.06 9.10 10.23
CA ILE A 7 -3.60 9.28 10.07
C ILE A 7 -3.07 8.31 9.01
N THR A 8 -3.50 7.05 9.10
CA THR A 8 -3.07 6.00 8.18
C THR A 8 -3.60 6.24 6.77
N THR A 9 -4.86 6.67 6.64
CA THR A 9 -5.45 6.94 5.33
C THR A 9 -4.81 8.18 4.69
N GLU A 10 -4.56 9.24 5.47
CA GLU A 10 -3.84 10.44 5.00
C GLU A 10 -2.44 10.09 4.50
N ASN A 11 -1.69 9.26 5.23
CA ASN A 11 -0.37 8.78 4.81
C ASN A 11 -0.40 8.05 3.46
N MET A 12 -1.35 7.11 3.28
CA MET A 12 -1.53 6.42 2.00
C MET A 12 -1.88 7.41 0.87
N ILE A 13 -2.80 8.35 1.11
CA ILE A 13 -3.20 9.35 0.11
C ILE A 13 -2.00 10.18 -0.33
N LEU A 14 -1.21 10.68 0.62
CA LEU A 14 0.00 11.46 0.35
C LEU A 14 0.96 10.68 -0.56
N HIS A 15 1.24 9.42 -0.23
CA HIS A 15 2.13 8.57 -1.02
C HIS A 15 1.59 8.25 -2.43
N VAL A 16 0.28 8.07 -2.57
CA VAL A 16 -0.35 7.93 -3.89
C VAL A 16 -0.19 9.21 -4.72
N GLU A 17 -0.41 10.38 -4.12
CA GLU A 17 -0.29 11.67 -4.79
C GLU A 17 1.16 12.03 -5.15
N GLU A 18 2.11 11.61 -4.32
CA GLU A 18 3.55 11.71 -4.61
C GLU A 18 4.01 10.72 -5.69
N GLY A 19 3.19 9.71 -6.01
CA GLY A 19 3.47 8.71 -7.04
C GLY A 19 4.52 7.69 -6.64
N ILE A 20 4.80 7.51 -5.35
CA ILE A 20 5.87 6.61 -4.88
C ILE A 20 5.57 5.12 -5.15
N TYR A 21 4.31 4.80 -5.42
CA TYR A 21 3.84 3.45 -5.74
C TYR A 21 3.84 3.14 -7.24
N ASP A 22 4.20 4.09 -8.11
CA ASP A 22 4.23 3.86 -9.54
C ASP A 22 5.50 3.08 -9.92
N GLY A 23 5.33 1.94 -10.60
CA GLY A 23 6.43 1.09 -11.09
C GLY A 23 7.10 0.21 -10.03
N ILE A 24 6.56 0.16 -8.81
CA ILE A 24 7.00 -0.81 -7.79
C ILE A 24 6.27 -2.14 -7.99
N PHE A 25 6.77 -3.22 -7.39
CA PHE A 25 6.10 -4.51 -7.42
C PHE A 25 5.73 -5.03 -6.02
N PHE A 26 4.83 -6.02 -5.97
CA PHE A 26 4.57 -6.80 -4.76
C PHE A 26 5.81 -7.64 -4.42
N HIS A 27 6.53 -7.26 -3.38
CA HIS A 27 7.83 -7.87 -3.05
C HIS A 27 7.70 -9.07 -2.11
N ARG A 28 6.53 -9.25 -1.48
CA ARG A 28 6.24 -10.37 -0.59
C ARG A 28 4.80 -10.83 -0.79
N VAL A 29 4.64 -12.11 -1.05
CA VAL A 29 3.36 -12.75 -1.38
C VAL A 29 3.28 -14.09 -0.66
N ILE A 30 2.20 -14.31 0.07
CA ILE A 30 1.94 -15.55 0.81
C ILE A 30 0.51 -15.99 0.52
N ASP A 31 0.39 -17.13 -0.15
CA ASP A 31 -0.88 -17.77 -0.51
C ASP A 31 -1.72 -18.06 0.74
N ASP A 32 -3.02 -17.84 0.66
CA ASP A 32 -4.00 -17.89 1.75
C ASP A 32 -3.75 -16.90 2.90
N PHE A 33 -2.93 -15.86 2.70
CA PHE A 33 -2.64 -14.86 3.74
C PHE A 33 -2.65 -13.42 3.24
N VAL A 34 -1.53 -12.92 2.67
CA VAL A 34 -1.40 -11.52 2.26
C VAL A 34 -0.51 -11.35 1.04
N VAL A 35 -0.79 -10.31 0.26
CA VAL A 35 0.14 -9.74 -0.72
C VAL A 35 0.61 -8.38 -0.23
N GLN A 36 1.92 -8.14 -0.21
CA GLN A 36 2.55 -6.96 0.37
C GLN A 36 3.36 -6.19 -0.67
N GLY A 37 3.19 -4.87 -0.66
CA GLY A 37 3.82 -3.91 -1.55
C GLY A 37 4.09 -2.58 -0.84
N GLY A 38 4.27 -1.52 -1.63
CA GLY A 38 4.41 -0.15 -1.11
C GLY A 38 5.83 0.28 -0.72
N ASP A 39 6.86 -0.55 -0.94
CA ASP A 39 8.25 -0.13 -0.74
C ASP A 39 8.76 0.59 -2.02
N PRO A 40 9.09 1.90 -1.97
CA PRO A 40 9.55 2.66 -3.13
C PRO A 40 10.89 2.17 -3.69
N THR A 41 11.62 1.33 -2.96
CA THR A 41 12.87 0.72 -3.42
C THR A 41 12.67 -0.59 -4.19
N CYS A 42 11.46 -1.15 -4.19
CA CYS A 42 11.11 -2.39 -4.88
C CYS A 42 10.74 -2.15 -6.35
N SER A 43 11.72 -1.68 -7.12
CA SER A 43 11.65 -1.54 -8.58
C SER A 43 12.65 -2.49 -9.25
N THR A 44 12.34 -2.97 -10.46
CA THR A 44 13.24 -3.82 -11.22
C THR A 44 14.45 -3.04 -11.76
N ILE A 45 15.65 -3.60 -11.57
CA ILE A 45 16.90 -3.12 -12.14
C ILE A 45 17.26 -4.01 -13.33
N LEU A 46 17.14 -3.47 -14.54
CA LEU A 46 17.38 -4.15 -15.82
C LEU A 46 16.41 -5.30 -16.13
N VAL A 47 16.39 -6.36 -15.33
CA VAL A 47 15.56 -7.57 -15.51
C VAL A 47 15.20 -8.17 -14.15
N TYR A 48 13.91 -8.43 -13.92
CA TYR A 48 13.44 -9.10 -12.70
C TYR A 48 14.04 -10.51 -12.56
N PRO A 49 14.42 -10.97 -11.35
CA PRO A 49 14.18 -10.36 -10.03
C PRO A 49 15.29 -9.42 -9.54
N ALA A 50 16.19 -8.96 -10.40
CA ALA A 50 17.22 -8.02 -9.96
C ALA A 50 16.57 -6.70 -9.49
N THR A 51 16.79 -6.34 -8.23
CA THR A 51 16.19 -5.18 -7.58
C THR A 51 17.17 -4.55 -6.57
N SER A 52 16.75 -3.46 -5.93
CA SER A 52 17.49 -2.83 -4.85
C SER A 52 17.73 -3.80 -3.68
N PRO A 53 18.92 -3.86 -3.07
CA PRO A 53 19.14 -4.62 -1.83
C PRO A 53 18.27 -4.15 -0.66
N GLN A 54 17.70 -2.95 -0.75
CA GLN A 54 16.79 -2.38 0.25
C GLN A 54 15.34 -2.83 0.06
N CYS A 55 14.98 -3.45 -1.07
CA CYS A 55 13.61 -3.86 -1.35
C CYS A 55 13.07 -4.82 -0.27
N GLY A 56 11.93 -4.46 0.31
CA GLY A 56 11.25 -5.11 1.44
C GLY A 56 11.65 -4.56 2.81
N SER A 57 12.64 -3.66 2.86
CA SER A 57 13.12 -3.00 4.09
C SER A 57 13.23 -1.48 3.94
N GLY A 58 12.83 -0.93 2.78
CA GLY A 58 12.79 0.49 2.51
C GLY A 58 11.49 1.14 2.96
N GLY A 59 11.28 2.36 2.47
CA GLY A 59 10.20 3.26 2.87
C GLY A 59 10.56 4.69 2.47
N THR A 60 9.78 5.68 2.91
CA THR A 60 10.09 7.10 2.75
C THR A 60 11.06 7.61 3.82
N GLY A 61 11.12 6.94 4.97
CA GLY A 61 11.88 7.34 6.14
C GLY A 61 11.06 8.12 7.18
N GLU A 62 9.81 8.44 6.88
CA GLU A 62 8.87 9.07 7.81
C GLU A 62 7.85 8.03 8.28
N THR A 63 7.72 7.85 9.60
CA THR A 63 6.81 6.85 10.18
C THR A 63 5.58 7.46 10.82
N ILE A 64 4.50 6.69 10.87
CA ILE A 64 3.22 7.05 11.49
C ILE A 64 2.95 6.20 12.74
N PRO A 65 2.22 6.77 13.73
CA PRO A 65 1.79 6.01 14.90
C PRO A 65 0.80 4.89 14.56
N LEU A 66 0.81 3.82 15.35
CA LEU A 66 -0.13 2.71 15.19
C LEU A 66 -1.57 3.17 15.45
N GLU A 67 -2.46 2.93 14.49
CA GLU A 67 -3.84 3.42 14.52
C GLU A 67 -4.87 2.28 14.45
N HIS A 68 -5.46 1.94 15.60
CA HIS A 68 -6.53 0.94 15.68
C HIS A 68 -7.91 1.57 15.82
N ASN A 69 -8.91 0.88 15.27
CA ASN A 69 -10.31 1.20 15.48
C ASN A 69 -11.12 -0.08 15.67
N PRO A 70 -12.05 -0.15 16.65
CA PRO A 70 -12.86 -1.35 16.88
C PRO A 70 -13.81 -1.71 15.73
N ASN A 71 -14.00 -0.84 14.74
CA ASN A 71 -14.77 -1.13 13.54
C ASN A 71 -13.91 -1.71 12.40
N LEU A 72 -12.60 -1.81 12.59
CA LEU A 72 -11.64 -2.28 11.60
C LEU A 72 -11.01 -3.58 12.07
N SER A 73 -10.94 -4.55 11.16
CA SER A 73 -10.39 -5.89 11.40
C SER A 73 -9.91 -6.46 10.07
N HIS A 74 -8.94 -7.36 10.13
CA HIS A 74 -8.35 -8.02 8.96
C HIS A 74 -9.28 -9.08 8.37
N VAL A 75 -10.40 -8.66 7.81
CA VAL A 75 -11.33 -9.50 7.02
C VAL A 75 -10.81 -9.77 5.60
N ASP A 76 -11.49 -10.63 4.84
CA ASP A 76 -11.21 -10.86 3.41
C ASP A 76 -11.14 -9.53 2.64
N GLY A 77 -10.01 -9.27 1.98
CA GLY A 77 -9.74 -8.04 1.23
C GLY A 77 -9.33 -6.82 2.07
N ALA A 78 -9.15 -6.95 3.39
CA ALA A 78 -8.69 -5.84 4.23
C ALA A 78 -7.31 -5.33 3.78
N ILE A 79 -7.14 -4.01 3.81
CA ILE A 79 -5.85 -3.35 3.54
C ILE A 79 -5.26 -2.93 4.88
N GLY A 80 -4.04 -3.40 5.16
CA GLY A 80 -3.33 -3.12 6.40
C GLY A 80 -1.94 -2.54 6.17
N MET A 81 -1.45 -1.76 7.15
CA MET A 81 -0.10 -1.19 7.10
C MET A 81 0.93 -2.21 7.57
N ALA A 82 1.98 -2.40 6.78
CA ALA A 82 3.15 -3.13 7.24
C ALA A 82 3.98 -2.24 8.18
N ARG A 83 4.63 -2.86 9.17
CA ARG A 83 5.51 -2.18 10.12
C ARG A 83 6.65 -3.08 10.55
N SER A 84 7.65 -2.49 11.19
CA SER A 84 8.70 -3.24 11.88
C SER A 84 8.23 -3.68 13.28
N GLN A 85 9.17 -4.08 14.15
CA GLN A 85 8.84 -4.50 15.52
C GLN A 85 8.24 -3.35 16.36
N ASP A 86 8.69 -2.12 16.12
CA ASP A 86 8.13 -0.94 16.79
C ASP A 86 6.70 -0.69 16.28
N PRO A 87 5.68 -0.60 17.16
CA PRO A 87 4.31 -0.27 16.78
C PRO A 87 4.21 0.97 15.88
N ASP A 88 4.97 2.03 16.18
CA ASP A 88 4.91 3.33 15.50
C ASP A 88 5.88 3.44 14.31
N SER A 89 6.11 2.32 13.60
CA SER A 89 7.08 2.22 12.51
C SER A 89 6.47 1.91 11.14
N ALA A 90 5.15 1.99 11.00
CA ALA A 90 4.54 1.98 9.68
C ALA A 90 5.01 3.21 8.90
N ASP A 91 5.28 3.04 7.60
CA ASP A 91 5.79 4.07 6.67
C ASP A 91 4.96 3.95 5.37
N ALA A 92 5.56 3.60 4.23
CA ALA A 92 4.87 3.48 2.94
C ALA A 92 4.31 2.09 2.64
N GLN A 93 4.82 1.05 3.30
CA GLN A 93 4.50 -0.33 2.95
C GLN A 93 3.12 -0.75 3.47
N TRP A 94 2.37 -1.46 2.63
CA TRP A 94 1.03 -1.95 2.92
C TRP A 94 0.85 -3.37 2.38
N TYR A 95 -0.19 -4.04 2.85
CA TYR A 95 -0.58 -5.35 2.35
C TYR A 95 -2.09 -5.46 2.20
N ILE A 96 -2.52 -6.42 1.39
CA ILE A 96 -3.91 -6.79 1.20
C ILE A 96 -4.09 -8.23 1.67
N ALA A 97 -5.06 -8.47 2.54
CA ALA A 97 -5.45 -9.79 2.99
C ALA A 97 -6.20 -10.54 1.88
N GLU A 98 -5.70 -11.72 1.51
CA GLU A 98 -6.32 -12.56 0.48
C GLU A 98 -7.59 -13.26 0.99
N THR A 99 -7.57 -13.55 2.30
CA THR A 99 -8.60 -14.21 3.09
C THR A 99 -8.72 -13.49 4.44
N GLU A 100 -9.58 -13.97 5.34
CA GLU A 100 -9.63 -13.45 6.72
C GLU A 100 -8.30 -13.71 7.45
N ALA A 101 -7.66 -12.65 7.92
CA ALA A 101 -6.37 -12.67 8.59
C ALA A 101 -6.44 -12.12 10.02
N HIS A 102 -7.49 -12.49 10.78
CA HIS A 102 -7.74 -12.03 12.15
C HIS A 102 -6.56 -12.20 13.12
N GLY A 103 -5.60 -13.09 12.82
CA GLY A 103 -4.35 -13.20 13.57
C GLY A 103 -3.43 -11.96 13.47
N LEU A 104 -3.78 -10.97 12.66
CA LEU A 104 -3.13 -9.65 12.56
C LEU A 104 -3.82 -8.59 13.45
N ASP A 105 -5.04 -8.85 13.93
CA ASP A 105 -5.80 -7.94 14.78
C ASP A 105 -5.14 -7.79 16.17
N PRO A 106 -5.21 -6.59 16.79
CA PRO A 106 -4.54 -6.30 18.06
C PRO A 106 -4.99 -7.22 19.20
N GLU A 107 -6.25 -7.64 19.23
CA GLU A 107 -6.77 -8.55 20.26
C GLU A 107 -6.24 -9.98 20.16
N ASN A 108 -5.68 -10.35 19.01
CA ASN A 108 -5.16 -11.70 18.74
C ASN A 108 -3.63 -11.74 18.79
N ARG A 109 -2.97 -10.66 19.22
CA ARG A 109 -1.51 -10.52 19.23
C ARG A 109 -0.98 -9.91 20.52
N GLU A 110 0.26 -10.25 20.85
CA GLU A 110 0.98 -9.71 22.01
C GLU A 110 1.87 -8.50 21.66
N ASP A 111 2.09 -8.26 20.36
CA ASP A 111 2.96 -7.20 19.83
C ASP A 111 2.18 -5.99 19.31
N GLU A 112 0.95 -5.79 19.80
CA GLU A 112 0.01 -4.71 19.41
C GLU A 112 -0.63 -4.88 18.01
N GLY A 113 -0.17 -5.81 17.19
CA GLY A 113 -0.79 -6.11 15.89
C GLY A 113 -0.69 -5.00 14.85
N TYR A 114 -1.62 -4.96 13.90
CA TYR A 114 -1.49 -4.13 12.69
C TYR A 114 -2.72 -3.25 12.47
N ALA A 115 -2.53 -2.09 11.85
CA ALA A 115 -3.62 -1.18 11.50
C ALA A 115 -4.25 -1.61 10.17
N THR A 116 -5.54 -1.97 10.20
CA THR A 116 -6.39 -2.01 8.99
C THR A 116 -6.90 -0.59 8.71
N PHE A 117 -6.92 -0.16 7.45
CA PHE A 117 -7.38 1.18 7.07
C PHE A 117 -8.18 1.24 5.76
N GLY A 118 -8.32 0.11 5.04
CA GLY A 118 -9.08 0.03 3.79
C GLY A 118 -9.63 -1.37 3.53
N ILE A 119 -10.37 -1.53 2.43
CA ILE A 119 -10.84 -2.84 1.95
C ILE A 119 -10.95 -2.83 0.44
N VAL A 120 -10.45 -3.88 -0.22
CA VAL A 120 -10.61 -4.06 -1.67
C VAL A 120 -12.09 -4.20 -2.01
N ARG A 121 -12.60 -3.27 -2.82
CA ARG A 121 -14.01 -3.28 -3.28
C ARG A 121 -14.23 -4.04 -4.57
N ASP A 122 -13.23 -4.04 -5.45
CA ASP A 122 -13.25 -4.75 -6.73
C ASP A 122 -11.84 -5.27 -7.04
N GLY A 123 -11.75 -6.36 -7.79
CA GLY A 123 -10.48 -6.91 -8.24
C GLY A 123 -9.80 -7.91 -7.30
N MET A 124 -10.49 -8.46 -6.29
CA MET A 124 -9.94 -9.52 -5.43
C MET A 124 -9.43 -10.75 -6.20
N SER A 125 -9.96 -11.03 -7.39
CA SER A 125 -9.42 -12.09 -8.26
C SER A 125 -7.99 -11.82 -8.73
N HIS A 126 -7.59 -10.55 -8.88
CA HIS A 126 -6.22 -10.18 -9.22
C HIS A 126 -5.29 -10.40 -8.03
N ILE A 127 -5.73 -10.03 -6.82
CA ILE A 127 -4.99 -10.26 -5.58
C ILE A 127 -4.71 -11.76 -5.38
N ARG A 128 -5.73 -12.60 -5.51
CA ARG A 128 -5.60 -14.07 -5.46
C ARG A 128 -4.73 -14.60 -6.60
N GLY A 129 -4.82 -14.00 -7.79
CA GLY A 129 -3.94 -14.34 -8.91
C GLY A 129 -2.46 -14.06 -8.62
N ILE A 130 -2.16 -12.93 -7.97
CA ILE A 130 -0.81 -12.57 -7.52
C ILE A 130 -0.36 -13.55 -6.43
N ALA A 131 -1.24 -13.88 -5.47
CA ALA A 131 -0.96 -14.82 -4.39
C ALA A 131 -0.45 -16.19 -4.86
N LEU A 132 -1.00 -16.70 -5.97
CA LEU A 132 -0.61 -17.98 -6.54
C LEU A 132 0.78 -17.98 -7.23
N THR A 133 1.46 -16.84 -7.30
CA THR A 133 2.79 -16.77 -7.92
C THR A 133 3.79 -17.61 -7.13
N PRO A 134 4.59 -18.48 -7.78
CA PRO A 134 5.65 -19.22 -7.09
C PRO A 134 6.66 -18.27 -6.45
N THR A 135 7.14 -18.61 -5.26
CA THR A 135 8.01 -17.75 -4.48
C THR A 135 9.40 -18.36 -4.24
N SER A 136 10.35 -17.55 -3.82
CA SER A 136 11.73 -17.95 -3.54
C SER A 136 12.25 -17.30 -2.26
N ASP A 137 13.10 -18.03 -1.53
CA ASP A 137 13.93 -17.44 -0.47
C ASP A 137 15.26 -16.90 -1.03
N ASP A 138 15.64 -17.34 -2.23
CA ASP A 138 16.82 -16.86 -2.93
C ASP A 138 16.52 -15.51 -3.61
N PRO A 139 17.27 -14.43 -3.32
CA PRO A 139 17.10 -13.14 -4.00
C PRO A 139 17.32 -13.20 -5.52
N THR A 140 17.95 -14.25 -6.06
CA THR A 140 18.11 -14.44 -7.51
C THR A 140 16.88 -15.05 -8.19
N GLY A 141 15.95 -15.61 -7.42
CA GLY A 141 14.77 -16.30 -7.92
C GLY A 141 15.04 -17.63 -8.64
N GLU A 142 16.27 -18.17 -8.59
CA GLU A 142 16.62 -19.45 -9.23
C GLU A 142 15.99 -20.66 -8.51
N GLU A 143 15.83 -20.57 -7.19
CA GLU A 143 15.14 -21.58 -6.40
C GLU A 143 13.62 -21.32 -6.40
N ILE A 144 12.84 -22.23 -6.97
CA ILE A 144 11.37 -22.13 -6.93
C ILE A 144 10.84 -22.97 -5.78
N VAL A 145 10.18 -22.30 -4.84
CA VAL A 145 9.43 -22.90 -3.75
C VAL A 145 7.94 -22.71 -4.02
N GLN A 146 7.15 -23.76 -3.81
CA GLN A 146 5.69 -23.63 -3.92
C GLN A 146 5.20 -22.74 -2.76
N ASN A 147 4.63 -21.58 -3.09
CA ASN A 147 3.95 -20.71 -2.13
C ASN A 147 2.87 -21.53 -1.39
N PRO A 148 2.78 -21.50 -0.04
CA PRO A 148 3.42 -20.62 0.94
C PRO A 148 4.68 -21.16 1.65
N ALA A 149 5.40 -22.10 1.05
CA ALA A 149 6.55 -22.70 1.72
C ALA A 149 7.81 -21.82 1.78
N SER A 150 7.85 -20.68 1.07
CA SER A 150 8.94 -19.69 1.15
C SER A 150 8.81 -18.84 2.43
N SER A 151 9.91 -18.65 3.15
CA SER A 151 9.95 -17.78 4.33
C SER A 151 9.96 -16.29 3.98
N ALA A 152 10.60 -15.91 2.87
CA ALA A 152 10.65 -14.54 2.39
C ALA A 152 9.41 -14.15 1.57
N GLY A 153 8.79 -15.11 0.89
CA GLY A 153 7.62 -14.90 0.04
C GLY A 153 7.91 -14.08 -1.21
N ARG A 154 9.16 -14.03 -1.69
CA ARG A 154 9.51 -13.21 -2.88
C ARG A 154 8.97 -13.85 -4.14
N PRO A 155 8.11 -13.19 -4.94
CA PRO A 155 7.62 -13.77 -6.18
C PRO A 155 8.78 -14.09 -7.14
N THR A 156 8.60 -15.09 -8.01
CA THR A 156 9.53 -15.41 -9.10
C THR A 156 9.12 -14.76 -10.42
N TYR A 157 7.92 -14.21 -10.48
CA TYR A 157 7.42 -13.36 -11.55
C TYR A 157 7.01 -12.01 -10.99
N GLU A 158 7.34 -10.95 -11.72
CA GLU A 158 7.02 -9.58 -11.31
C GLU A 158 5.51 -9.33 -11.38
N ALA A 159 4.92 -8.95 -10.25
CA ALA A 159 3.60 -8.36 -10.17
C ALA A 159 3.76 -6.84 -9.98
N GLU A 160 3.94 -6.12 -11.09
CA GLU A 160 4.19 -4.69 -11.13
C GLU A 160 2.89 -3.89 -10.91
N ILE A 161 2.97 -2.86 -10.08
CA ILE A 161 1.97 -1.81 -9.93
C ILE A 161 2.33 -0.72 -10.94
N ILE A 162 1.60 -0.67 -12.06
CA ILE A 162 1.89 0.28 -13.15
C ILE A 162 1.65 1.73 -12.68
N THR A 163 0.53 1.97 -12.01
CA THR A 163 0.24 3.27 -11.37
C THR A 163 -0.81 3.08 -10.28
N VAL A 164 -0.77 3.92 -9.26
CA VAL A 164 -1.85 4.08 -8.27
C VAL A 164 -2.41 5.48 -8.37
N ARG A 165 -3.76 5.62 -8.35
CA ARG A 165 -4.41 6.93 -8.51
C ARG A 165 -5.60 7.06 -7.59
N MET A 166 -5.72 8.24 -6.98
CA MET A 166 -6.95 8.66 -6.33
C MET A 166 -8.02 8.93 -7.40
N ILE A 167 -9.16 8.28 -7.29
CA ILE A 167 -10.29 8.42 -8.23
C ILE A 167 -11.50 9.12 -7.61
N GLY A 168 -11.46 9.39 -6.30
CA GLY A 168 -12.49 10.12 -5.57
C GLY A 168 -12.41 9.83 -4.07
N VAL A 169 -13.20 10.58 -3.31
CA VAL A 169 -13.40 10.34 -1.88
C VAL A 169 -14.75 9.64 -1.73
N SER A 170 -14.75 8.52 -0.99
CA SER A 170 -16.00 7.88 -0.60
C SER A 170 -16.58 8.64 0.59
N ASP A 171 -17.84 9.07 0.48
CA ASP A 171 -18.60 9.50 1.65
C ASP A 171 -18.65 8.36 2.70
N PRO A 172 -18.91 8.65 3.99
CA PRO A 172 -19.08 7.63 5.02
C PRO A 172 -20.18 6.59 4.73
N ASP A 173 -21.11 6.90 3.82
CA ASP A 173 -22.16 5.99 3.36
C ASP A 173 -21.74 5.07 2.18
N GLY A 174 -20.49 5.19 1.71
CA GLY A 174 -19.95 4.40 0.61
C GLY A 174 -20.19 5.01 -0.78
N THR A 175 -20.80 6.19 -0.87
CA THR A 175 -21.03 6.85 -2.15
C THR A 175 -19.73 7.47 -2.67
N LEU A 176 -19.27 7.01 -3.83
CA LEU A 176 -18.15 7.64 -4.54
C LEU A 176 -18.62 8.93 -5.19
N ARG A 177 -18.10 10.06 -4.74
CA ARG A 177 -18.24 11.32 -5.45
C ARG A 177 -16.99 11.52 -6.30
N PHE A 178 -17.12 11.23 -7.59
CA PHE A 178 -16.13 11.67 -8.56
C PHE A 178 -16.17 13.19 -8.57
N GLY A 179 -15.11 13.83 -8.10
CA GLY A 179 -14.91 15.25 -8.38
C GLY A 179 -14.95 15.42 -9.89
N GLU A 180 -15.78 16.35 -10.38
CA GLU A 180 -15.66 16.82 -11.75
C GLU A 180 -14.21 17.28 -11.90
N VAL A 181 -13.43 16.58 -12.73
CA VAL A 181 -12.04 16.95 -13.03
C VAL A 181 -12.12 18.19 -13.92
N ASP A 182 -12.34 19.34 -13.29
CA ASP A 182 -12.13 20.63 -13.92
C ASP A 182 -10.62 20.84 -14.02
N THR A 183 -10.14 20.87 -15.26
CA THR A 183 -8.71 20.97 -15.62
C THR A 183 -8.08 22.33 -15.26
N GLU A 184 -8.64 23.10 -14.34
CA GLU A 184 -8.19 24.46 -14.01
C GLU A 184 -7.90 24.74 -12.52
N ASP A 185 -8.29 23.87 -11.57
CA ASP A 185 -8.24 24.19 -10.14
C ASP A 185 -7.24 23.38 -9.31
N ASP A 186 -5.99 23.31 -9.77
CA ASP A 186 -4.83 22.86 -8.98
C ASP A 186 -4.54 23.73 -7.75
N LYS A 187 -5.30 24.81 -7.49
CA LYS A 187 -5.01 25.78 -6.41
C LYS A 187 -6.01 25.76 -5.26
N GLY A 188 -7.21 25.21 -5.46
CA GLY A 188 -8.27 25.24 -4.44
C GLY A 188 -8.05 24.22 -3.33
N TRP A 189 -7.75 22.98 -3.69
CA TRP A 189 -7.57 21.89 -2.74
C TRP A 189 -6.26 22.03 -1.93
N LEU A 190 -5.16 22.41 -2.60
CA LEU A 190 -3.88 22.76 -1.97
C LEU A 190 -4.00 23.93 -0.99
N SER A 191 -4.93 24.87 -1.20
CA SER A 191 -5.17 25.96 -0.24
C SER A 191 -5.81 25.46 1.06
N SER A 192 -6.76 24.52 0.96
CA SER A 192 -7.40 23.86 2.10
C SER A 192 -6.41 23.00 2.88
N MET A 193 -5.50 22.32 2.19
CA MET A 193 -4.39 21.62 2.84
C MET A 193 -3.35 22.58 3.41
N SER A 194 -3.06 23.71 2.77
CA SER A 194 -2.12 24.71 3.30
C SER A 194 -2.64 25.43 4.53
N ASP A 195 -3.95 25.49 4.76
CA ASP A 195 -4.53 25.97 6.01
C ASP A 195 -4.42 24.90 7.13
N ALA A 196 -4.36 23.61 6.77
CA ALA A 196 -4.07 22.51 7.68
C ALA A 196 -2.55 22.32 7.94
N LEU A 197 -1.73 22.55 6.90
CA LEU A 197 -0.27 22.40 6.86
C LEU A 197 0.48 23.72 7.10
N GLY A 198 -0.21 24.86 7.21
CA GLY A 198 0.37 26.18 7.50
C GLY A 198 1.05 26.29 8.87
N ILE A 199 1.12 25.17 9.60
CA ILE A 199 1.92 24.96 10.80
C ILE A 199 3.36 24.53 10.45
N ILE A 200 3.64 24.00 9.26
CA ILE A 200 4.94 23.46 8.86
C ILE A 200 5.23 23.81 7.39
N GLY A 201 5.78 25.00 7.15
CA GLY A 201 5.99 25.50 5.79
C GLY A 201 7.16 24.86 5.06
N LEU A 202 6.95 24.40 3.82
CA LEU A 202 7.96 24.23 2.76
C LEU A 202 7.26 24.10 1.38
N SER A 203 7.84 24.66 0.34
CA SER A 203 7.25 24.80 -1.02
C SER A 203 7.79 23.75 -1.99
N LEU A 204 6.93 23.07 -2.76
CA LEU A 204 7.32 22.18 -3.86
C LEU A 204 7.04 22.80 -5.23
N GLY A 205 7.96 22.58 -6.17
CA GLY A 205 7.86 23.03 -7.55
C GLY A 205 8.10 21.92 -8.56
N SER A 206 7.14 21.80 -9.48
CA SER A 206 7.21 21.33 -10.88
C SER A 206 7.21 19.82 -11.16
N LEU A 207 6.02 19.33 -11.54
CA LEU A 207 5.75 18.05 -12.22
C LEU A 207 5.93 18.15 -13.74
N LEU A 208 6.21 17.01 -14.40
CA LEU A 208 5.84 16.78 -15.80
C LEU A 208 5.50 15.30 -16.05
N ALA A 209 4.41 15.11 -16.80
CA ALA A 209 3.57 13.92 -16.91
C ALA A 209 4.10 12.79 -17.80
N LEU A 210 3.53 11.58 -17.62
CA LEU A 210 3.07 10.70 -18.71
C LEU A 210 2.15 9.58 -18.16
N ALA A 211 1.15 9.20 -18.98
CA ALA A 211 0.04 8.31 -18.63
C ALA A 211 0.34 6.82 -18.84
N GLY A 212 -0.17 5.96 -17.95
CA GLY A 212 -0.16 4.49 -18.11
C GLY A 212 -1.07 3.77 -17.08
N ALA A 213 -1.92 2.87 -17.59
CA ALA A 213 -2.87 1.93 -16.97
C ALA A 213 -3.08 1.90 -15.43
N SER A 214 -4.25 2.38 -14.97
CA SER A 214 -4.70 2.40 -13.58
C SER A 214 -5.15 1.04 -13.03
N PHE A 215 -4.59 0.65 -11.88
CA PHE A 215 -5.25 -0.26 -10.96
C PHE A 215 -6.05 0.57 -9.93
N LEU A 216 -7.30 0.18 -9.70
CA LEU A 216 -8.17 0.80 -8.71
C LEU A 216 -7.85 0.23 -7.32
N VAL A 217 -7.38 1.07 -6.42
CA VAL A 217 -7.39 0.82 -4.98
C VAL A 217 -8.41 1.80 -4.37
N PHE A 218 -9.35 1.30 -3.56
CA PHE A 218 -10.43 2.05 -2.90
C PHE A 218 -10.33 1.93 -1.38
#